data_AF-A0A3G2S4C1-F1
#
_entry.id   AF-A0A3G2S4C1-F1
#
_cell.length_a   1.000
_cell.length_b   1.000
_cell.length_c   1.000
_cell.angle_alpha   90.00
_cell.angle_beta   90.00
_cell.angle_gamma   90.00
#
_symmetry.space_group_name_H-M   'P 1'
#
loop_
_entity.id
_entity.type
_entity.pdbx_description
1 polymer ?
#
loop_
_entity_poly.entity_id
_entity_poly.type
_entity_poly.pdbx_seq_one_letter_code
_entity_poly.pdbx_strand_id
1 'polypeptide(L)'
;MSATHDFRVGDVVLAKVKGYPAWPGILVDDAHVPRAVREERPSTKTVPHTVRFFPAADYHWSSARDLKPLTPHDIEAFLTNPKNKSGALREAYELAKDPHAWNEKQNDIVKEHDAWVEEHGEEEEEDEEEEEDEEEDEEDEDEDRQEAPKRRTSRAAPRAKRARTDEPAEEPEAAATTAAVREQEEELDPATRKVREWRHKLQRAFLSKAGVIVAEDMDAQDATFKTVEAYQDMTVDQLKATKIGKVMKRIYQLPDIPRDDEFHFRDRAGELMKRWSALIGSHAPSEDNDA
;
A
#
# COMPACT_ATOMS: atom_id res chain seq x y z
N MET A 1 -38.27 -25.17 -15.48
CA MET A 1 -37.20 -24.53 -16.27
C MET A 1 -37.04 -23.13 -15.69
N SER A 2 -36.01 -22.89 -14.87
CA SER A 2 -35.77 -21.51 -14.39
C SER A 2 -35.38 -20.67 -15.58
N ALA A 3 -36.08 -19.56 -15.80
CA ALA A 3 -35.69 -18.57 -16.79
C ALA A 3 -34.24 -18.15 -16.52
N THR A 4 -33.38 -18.27 -17.51
CA THR A 4 -32.02 -17.72 -17.46
C THR A 4 -32.17 -16.20 -17.42
N HIS A 5 -32.00 -15.62 -16.23
CA HIS A 5 -31.98 -14.17 -16.09
C HIS A 5 -30.66 -13.65 -16.66
N ASP A 6 -30.75 -12.61 -17.48
CA ASP A 6 -29.58 -11.91 -18.03
C ASP A 6 -29.17 -10.84 -17.03
N PHE A 7 -28.12 -11.13 -16.25
CA PHE A 7 -27.66 -10.29 -15.15
C PHE A 7 -26.79 -9.13 -15.67
N ARG A 8 -27.11 -7.91 -15.23
CA ARG A 8 -26.45 -6.68 -15.67
C ARG A 8 -25.91 -5.88 -14.50
N VAL A 9 -24.92 -5.03 -14.78
CA VAL A 9 -24.43 -4.04 -13.82
C VAL A 9 -25.61 -3.21 -13.30
N GLY A 10 -25.66 -3.04 -11.97
CA GLY A 10 -26.74 -2.36 -11.26
C GLY A 10 -27.85 -3.28 -10.77
N ASP A 11 -27.94 -4.53 -11.25
CA ASP A 11 -28.95 -5.46 -10.76
C ASP A 11 -28.69 -5.84 -9.30
N VAL A 12 -29.75 -5.78 -8.50
CA VAL A 12 -29.75 -6.28 -7.12
C VAL A 12 -29.97 -7.79 -7.15
N VAL A 13 -29.05 -8.51 -6.53
CA VAL A 13 -29.01 -9.98 -6.58
C VAL A 13 -28.84 -10.57 -5.18
N LEU A 14 -29.31 -11.80 -5.04
CA LEU A 14 -29.00 -12.66 -3.91
C LEU A 14 -27.95 -13.67 -4.39
N ALA A 15 -26.71 -13.52 -3.93
CA ALA A 15 -25.62 -14.40 -4.32
C ALA A 15 -25.36 -15.49 -3.28
N LYS A 16 -25.03 -16.70 -3.73
CA LYS A 16 -24.75 -17.85 -2.88
C LYS A 16 -23.26 -18.20 -2.93
N VAL A 17 -22.54 -17.85 -1.86
CA VAL A 17 -21.13 -18.24 -1.68
C VAL A 17 -21.03 -19.55 -0.89
N LYS A 18 -20.03 -20.38 -1.22
CA LYS A 18 -19.77 -21.64 -0.49
C LYS A 18 -19.39 -21.33 0.96
N GLY A 19 -20.06 -21.97 1.92
CA GLY A 19 -19.80 -21.78 3.36
C GLY A 19 -20.62 -20.66 4.01
N TYR A 20 -21.23 -19.77 3.23
CA TYR A 20 -22.01 -18.62 3.74
C TYR A 20 -23.50 -18.74 3.36
N PRO A 21 -24.43 -18.12 4.12
CA PRO A 21 -25.81 -18.00 3.67
C PRO A 21 -25.89 -17.17 2.36
N ALA A 22 -27.00 -17.29 1.64
CA ALA A 22 -27.20 -16.44 0.47
C ALA A 22 -27.36 -14.98 0.93
N TRP A 23 -26.62 -14.06 0.30
CA TRP A 23 -26.45 -12.69 0.80
C TRP A 23 -26.79 -11.65 -0.29
N PRO A 24 -27.46 -10.54 0.05
CA PRO A 24 -27.83 -9.54 -0.93
C PRO A 24 -26.62 -8.69 -1.34
N GLY A 25 -26.55 -8.38 -2.61
CA GLY A 25 -25.52 -7.52 -3.20
C GLY A 25 -26.00 -6.88 -4.49
N ILE A 26 -25.15 -6.06 -5.08
CA ILE A 26 -25.37 -5.39 -6.35
C ILE A 26 -24.27 -5.77 -7.33
N LEU A 27 -24.64 -5.95 -8.59
CA LEU A 27 -23.65 -6.19 -9.65
C LEU A 27 -22.96 -4.88 -10.00
N VAL A 28 -21.63 -4.90 -9.98
CA VAL A 28 -20.80 -3.71 -10.21
C VAL A 28 -19.99 -3.88 -11.49
N ASP A 29 -19.73 -2.75 -12.13
CA ASP A 29 -18.82 -2.68 -13.28
C ASP A 29 -17.37 -2.73 -12.82
N ASP A 30 -16.49 -3.28 -13.66
CA ASP A 30 -15.07 -3.40 -13.38
C ASP A 30 -14.37 -2.05 -13.17
N ALA A 31 -14.86 -0.95 -13.72
CA ALA A 31 -14.31 0.38 -13.44
C ALA A 31 -14.54 0.85 -11.99
N HIS A 32 -15.36 0.14 -11.22
CA HIS A 32 -15.77 0.50 -9.86
C HIS A 32 -15.33 -0.54 -8.82
N VAL A 33 -14.38 -1.38 -9.17
CA VAL A 33 -13.79 -2.39 -8.29
C VAL A 33 -12.32 -2.02 -8.12
N PRO A 34 -11.77 -2.00 -6.89
CA PRO A 34 -10.36 -1.65 -6.68
C PRO A 34 -9.41 -2.49 -7.55
N ARG A 35 -8.32 -1.90 -8.04
CA ARG A 35 -7.32 -2.57 -8.89
C ARG A 35 -6.85 -3.91 -8.30
N ALA A 36 -6.40 -3.92 -7.04
CA ALA A 36 -5.93 -5.12 -6.36
C ALA A 36 -6.96 -6.26 -6.37
N VAL A 37 -8.23 -5.93 -6.13
CA VAL A 37 -9.33 -6.91 -6.19
C VAL A 37 -9.49 -7.43 -7.63
N ARG A 38 -9.46 -6.56 -8.65
CA ARG A 38 -9.60 -6.98 -10.06
C ARG A 38 -8.50 -7.94 -10.50
N GLU A 39 -7.28 -7.75 -10.02
CA GLU A 39 -6.12 -8.58 -10.36
C GLU A 39 -6.23 -10.00 -9.79
N GLU A 40 -6.90 -10.17 -8.64
CA GLU A 40 -7.18 -11.50 -8.05
C GLU A 40 -8.30 -12.27 -8.78
N ARG A 41 -8.95 -11.67 -9.77
CA ARG A 41 -10.09 -12.29 -10.45
C ARG A 41 -9.67 -13.60 -11.14
N PRO A 42 -10.38 -14.71 -10.88
CA PRO A 42 -10.10 -15.98 -11.56
C PRO A 42 -10.24 -15.87 -13.08
N SER A 43 -9.22 -16.32 -13.81
CA SER A 43 -9.27 -16.48 -15.26
C SER A 43 -10.11 -17.70 -15.63
N THR A 44 -11.38 -17.48 -15.98
CA THR A 44 -12.33 -18.53 -16.38
C THR A 44 -12.86 -18.31 -17.79
N LYS A 45 -13.32 -19.38 -18.45
CA LYS A 45 -13.86 -19.34 -19.83
C LYS A 45 -15.00 -18.34 -20.04
N THR A 46 -15.78 -18.10 -18.99
CA THR A 46 -16.82 -17.08 -18.93
C THR A 46 -16.42 -16.09 -17.86
N VAL A 47 -16.45 -14.79 -18.17
CA VAL A 47 -16.16 -13.75 -17.17
C VAL A 47 -17.25 -13.82 -16.10
N PRO A 48 -16.90 -14.02 -14.82
CA PRO A 48 -17.87 -14.04 -13.74
C PRO A 48 -18.42 -12.64 -13.48
N HIS A 49 -19.62 -12.55 -12.92
CA HIS A 49 -20.17 -11.28 -12.49
C HIS A 49 -19.51 -10.84 -11.18
N THR A 50 -19.16 -9.56 -11.06
CA THR A 50 -18.66 -9.01 -9.81
C THR A 50 -19.82 -8.54 -8.95
N VAL A 51 -19.99 -9.17 -7.78
CA VAL A 51 -20.99 -8.81 -6.78
C VAL A 51 -20.30 -7.96 -5.72
N ARG A 52 -20.88 -6.81 -5.38
CA ARG A 52 -20.54 -6.05 -4.16
C ARG A 52 -21.63 -6.31 -3.12
N PHE A 53 -21.26 -6.86 -1.96
CA PHE A 53 -22.22 -7.23 -0.91
C PHE A 53 -22.56 -6.05 0.01
N PHE A 54 -23.80 -6.05 0.50
CA PHE A 54 -24.26 -5.09 1.48
C PHE A 54 -24.06 -5.62 2.92
N PRO A 55 -23.80 -4.77 3.92
CA PRO A 55 -23.38 -3.37 3.83
C PRO A 55 -21.84 -3.21 3.74
N ALA A 56 -21.09 -4.30 3.86
CA ALA A 56 -19.63 -4.27 4.04
C ALA A 56 -18.84 -3.86 2.79
N ALA A 57 -19.49 -3.82 1.62
CA ALA A 57 -18.86 -3.50 0.34
C ALA A 57 -17.73 -4.45 -0.09
N ASP A 58 -17.74 -5.68 0.42
CA ASP A 58 -16.85 -6.76 -0.02
C ASP A 58 -17.27 -7.30 -1.40
N TYR A 59 -16.29 -7.81 -2.14
CA TYR A 59 -16.46 -8.25 -3.53
C TYR A 59 -16.41 -9.77 -3.65
N HIS A 60 -17.19 -10.31 -4.59
CA HIS A 60 -17.09 -11.72 -4.97
C HIS A 60 -17.42 -11.94 -6.44
N TRP A 61 -16.66 -12.82 -7.10
CA TRP A 61 -16.92 -13.25 -8.46
C TRP A 61 -17.87 -14.44 -8.50
N SER A 62 -19.09 -14.19 -8.96
CA SER A 62 -20.15 -15.20 -9.00
C SER A 62 -20.51 -15.58 -10.43
N SER A 63 -20.74 -16.88 -10.64
CA SER A 63 -21.36 -17.34 -11.89
C SER A 63 -22.87 -17.06 -11.85
N ALA A 64 -23.50 -16.94 -13.02
CA ALA A 64 -24.96 -16.76 -13.11
C ALA A 64 -25.79 -17.89 -12.43
N ARG A 65 -25.18 -19.05 -12.14
CA ARG A 65 -25.84 -20.17 -11.43
C ARG A 65 -25.97 -19.93 -9.93
N ASP A 66 -25.06 -19.13 -9.39
CA ASP A 66 -24.98 -18.82 -7.96
C ASP A 66 -25.70 -17.51 -7.63
N LEU A 67 -26.28 -16.85 -8.64
CA LEU A 67 -27.03 -15.62 -8.54
C LEU A 67 -28.53 -15.85 -8.70
N LYS A 68 -29.31 -15.08 -7.95
CA LYS A 68 -30.75 -14.94 -8.14
C LYS A 68 -31.11 -13.46 -8.17
N PRO A 69 -31.99 -13.00 -9.07
CA PRO A 69 -32.49 -11.63 -9.00
C PRO A 69 -33.21 -11.44 -7.65
N LEU A 70 -32.92 -10.33 -6.98
CA LEU A 70 -33.54 -9.99 -5.71
C LEU A 70 -34.54 -8.85 -5.97
N THR A 71 -35.81 -9.21 -6.10
CA THR A 71 -36.84 -8.22 -6.44
C THR A 71 -37.26 -7.41 -5.20
N PRO A 72 -37.85 -6.21 -5.38
CA PRO A 72 -38.42 -5.45 -4.26
C PRO A 72 -39.41 -6.27 -3.42
N HIS A 73 -40.18 -7.16 -4.06
CA HIS A 73 -41.10 -8.06 -3.38
C HIS A 73 -40.38 -9.06 -2.47
N ASP A 74 -39.28 -9.65 -2.93
CA ASP A 74 -38.48 -10.59 -2.13
C ASP A 74 -37.84 -9.90 -0.92
N ILE A 75 -37.40 -8.63 -1.11
CA ILE A 75 -36.82 -7.81 -0.05
C ILE A 75 -37.87 -7.50 1.03
N GLU A 76 -39.06 -7.05 0.62
CA GLU A 76 -40.17 -6.79 1.53
C GLU A 76 -40.62 -8.05 2.28
N ALA A 77 -40.72 -9.18 1.57
CA ALA A 77 -41.06 -10.47 2.17
C ALA A 77 -40.03 -10.90 3.21
N PHE A 78 -38.73 -10.66 2.96
CA PHE A 78 -37.68 -10.95 3.93
C PHE A 78 -37.78 -10.06 5.17
N LEU A 79 -37.99 -8.76 5.00
CA LEU A 79 -37.98 -7.78 6.09
C LEU A 79 -39.25 -7.80 6.95
N THR A 80 -40.38 -8.23 6.39
CA THR A 80 -41.65 -8.40 7.13
C THR A 80 -41.70 -9.71 7.92
N ASN A 81 -40.82 -10.66 7.61
CA ASN A 81 -40.77 -11.94 8.30
C ASN A 81 -40.30 -11.76 9.76
N PRO A 82 -41.10 -12.17 10.77
CA PRO A 82 -40.76 -12.02 12.18
C PRO A 82 -39.56 -12.87 12.64
N LYS A 83 -39.02 -13.75 11.80
CA LYS A 83 -37.76 -14.47 12.09
C LYS A 83 -36.52 -13.64 11.75
N ASN A 84 -36.65 -12.57 10.96
CA ASN A 84 -35.55 -11.77 10.43
C ASN A 84 -35.50 -10.39 11.12
N LYS A 85 -35.51 -10.38 12.46
CA LYS A 85 -35.71 -9.15 13.25
C LYS A 85 -34.47 -8.29 13.44
N SER A 86 -33.27 -8.84 13.28
CA SER A 86 -32.03 -8.12 13.60
C SER A 86 -30.80 -8.80 12.99
N GLY A 87 -29.73 -8.03 12.82
CA GLY A 87 -28.41 -8.50 12.38
C GLY A 87 -28.02 -7.98 11.01
N ALA A 88 -26.75 -8.21 10.65
CA ALA A 88 -26.14 -7.71 9.41
C ALA A 88 -26.92 -8.12 8.14
N LEU A 89 -27.52 -9.32 8.14
CA LEU A 89 -28.34 -9.77 7.01
C LEU A 89 -29.59 -8.89 6.83
N ARG A 90 -30.24 -8.47 7.92
CA ARG A 90 -31.40 -7.58 7.83
C ARG A 90 -30.99 -6.22 7.29
N GLU A 91 -29.91 -5.65 7.80
CA GLU A 91 -29.34 -4.38 7.34
C GLU A 91 -28.98 -4.42 5.85
N ALA A 92 -28.37 -5.52 5.41
CA ALA A 92 -28.05 -5.74 4.01
C ALA A 92 -29.30 -5.72 3.10
N TYR A 93 -30.41 -6.29 3.57
CA TYR A 93 -31.70 -6.22 2.88
C TYR A 93 -32.37 -4.84 2.97
N GLU A 94 -32.16 -4.08 4.04
CA GLU A 94 -32.64 -2.71 4.15
C GLU A 94 -31.94 -1.80 3.15
N LEU A 95 -30.61 -1.97 2.99
CA LEU A 95 -29.81 -1.25 2.01
C LEU A 95 -30.14 -1.65 0.55
N ALA A 96 -30.45 -2.92 0.33
CA ALA A 96 -30.85 -3.44 -0.98
C ALA A 96 -32.17 -2.83 -1.53
N LYS A 97 -32.98 -2.16 -0.68
CA LYS A 97 -34.21 -1.48 -1.14
C LYS A 97 -33.92 -0.30 -2.06
N ASP A 98 -32.91 0.48 -1.72
CA ASP A 98 -32.47 1.66 -2.47
C ASP A 98 -30.93 1.74 -2.44
N PRO A 99 -30.26 0.90 -3.24
CA PRO A 99 -28.81 0.76 -3.17
C PRO A 99 -28.08 1.86 -3.94
N HIS A 100 -28.75 2.69 -4.74
CA HIS A 100 -28.08 3.58 -5.70
C HIS A 100 -27.17 4.60 -5.04
N ALA A 101 -27.68 5.35 -4.06
CA ALA A 101 -26.89 6.38 -3.37
C ALA A 101 -25.72 5.77 -2.57
N TRP A 102 -25.94 4.61 -1.95
CA TRP A 102 -24.86 3.90 -1.27
C TRP A 102 -23.80 3.39 -2.24
N ASN A 103 -24.24 2.81 -3.37
CA ASN A 103 -23.35 2.23 -4.36
C ASN A 103 -22.51 3.31 -5.07
N GLU A 104 -23.10 4.50 -5.32
CA GLU A 104 -22.38 5.66 -5.82
C GLU A 104 -21.31 6.15 -4.84
N LYS A 105 -21.64 6.23 -3.54
CA LYS A 105 -20.64 6.56 -2.52
C LYS A 105 -19.50 5.52 -2.46
N GLN A 106 -19.81 4.24 -2.56
CA GLN A 106 -18.78 3.19 -2.62
C GLN A 106 -17.93 3.31 -3.89
N ASN A 107 -18.53 3.69 -5.01
CA ASN A 107 -17.82 3.93 -6.27
C ASN A 107 -16.82 5.09 -6.15
N ASP A 108 -17.19 6.18 -5.48
CA ASP A 108 -16.29 7.31 -5.25
C ASP A 108 -15.14 6.92 -4.33
N ILE A 109 -15.41 6.17 -3.26
CA ILE A 109 -14.37 5.63 -2.36
C ILE A 109 -13.36 4.78 -3.14
N VAL A 110 -13.84 3.91 -4.04
CA VAL A 110 -12.95 3.08 -4.88
C VAL A 110 -12.11 3.93 -5.82
N LYS A 111 -12.68 4.96 -6.45
CA LYS A 111 -11.94 5.85 -7.34
C LYS A 111 -10.90 6.67 -6.59
N GLU A 112 -11.25 7.21 -5.42
CA GLU A 112 -10.32 7.94 -4.56
C GLU A 112 -9.19 7.03 -4.09
N HIS A 113 -9.50 5.78 -3.71
CA HIS A 113 -8.50 4.78 -3.35
C HIS A 113 -7.58 4.44 -4.52
N ASP A 114 -8.13 4.09 -5.69
CA ASP A 114 -7.33 3.72 -6.85
C ASP A 114 -6.50 4.91 -7.35
N ALA A 115 -7.03 6.14 -7.37
CA ALA A 115 -6.24 7.33 -7.71
C ALA A 115 -5.12 7.59 -6.69
N TRP A 116 -5.40 7.37 -5.40
CA TRP A 116 -4.38 7.48 -4.37
C TRP A 116 -3.29 6.42 -4.54
N VAL A 117 -3.66 5.18 -4.84
CA VAL A 117 -2.70 4.08 -5.12
C VAL A 117 -1.96 4.28 -6.45
N GLU A 118 -2.57 4.85 -7.50
CA GLU A 118 -1.85 5.14 -8.74
C GLU A 118 -0.84 6.30 -8.54
N GLU A 119 -1.24 7.35 -7.84
CA GLU A 119 -0.36 8.49 -7.55
C GLU A 119 0.71 8.16 -6.50
N HIS A 120 0.46 7.21 -5.60
CA HIS A 120 1.34 6.95 -4.45
C HIS A 120 1.87 5.52 -4.34
N GLY A 121 1.33 4.57 -5.10
CA GLY A 121 1.63 3.14 -5.00
C GLY A 121 2.81 2.69 -5.86
N GLU A 122 3.04 3.30 -7.04
CA GLU A 122 4.31 3.13 -7.76
C GLU A 122 5.47 3.62 -6.88
N GLU A 123 5.25 4.71 -6.15
CA GLU A 123 6.25 5.22 -5.21
C GLU A 123 6.41 4.34 -3.96
N GLU A 124 5.42 3.55 -3.56
CA GLU A 124 5.56 2.58 -2.45
C GLU A 124 6.23 1.29 -2.88
N GLU A 125 5.97 0.79 -4.10
CA GLU A 125 6.73 -0.34 -4.68
C GLU A 125 8.19 0.07 -4.90
N GLU A 126 8.48 1.26 -5.42
CA GLU A 126 9.85 1.80 -5.49
C GLU A 126 10.51 1.94 -4.10
N ASP A 127 9.77 2.45 -3.10
CA ASP A 127 10.32 2.60 -1.75
C ASP A 127 10.52 1.22 -1.05
N GLU A 128 9.77 0.19 -1.42
CA GLU A 128 9.96 -1.20 -0.96
C GLU A 128 11.14 -1.88 -1.67
N GLU A 129 11.31 -1.66 -2.98
CA GLU A 129 12.48 -2.15 -3.75
C GLU A 129 13.78 -1.49 -3.27
N GLU A 130 13.77 -0.18 -3.00
CA GLU A 130 14.92 0.51 -2.39
C GLU A 130 15.28 -0.06 -1.00
N GLU A 131 14.31 -0.53 -0.21
CA GLU A 131 14.58 -1.17 1.09
C GLU A 131 15.16 -2.58 0.94
N GLU A 132 14.66 -3.39 -0.01
CA GLU A 132 15.19 -4.73 -0.25
C GLU A 132 16.65 -4.65 -0.77
N ASP A 133 16.96 -3.72 -1.67
CA ASP A 133 18.32 -3.47 -2.15
C ASP A 133 19.26 -2.98 -1.01
N GLU A 134 18.81 -2.05 -0.16
CA GLU A 134 19.61 -1.53 0.96
C GLU A 134 19.80 -2.56 2.09
N GLU A 135 18.82 -3.43 2.37
CA GLU A 135 18.98 -4.54 3.32
C GLU A 135 19.95 -5.61 2.80
N GLU A 136 19.94 -5.93 1.50
CA GLU A 136 20.95 -6.81 0.88
C GLU A 136 22.37 -6.21 0.97
N ASP A 137 22.53 -4.89 0.74
CA ASP A 137 23.82 -4.19 0.86
C ASP A 137 24.35 -4.17 2.31
N GLU A 138 23.48 -4.00 3.33
CA GLU A 138 23.88 -4.06 4.75
C GLU A 138 24.30 -5.48 5.17
N GLU A 139 23.61 -6.52 4.66
CA GLU A 139 23.98 -7.93 4.92
C GLU A 139 25.32 -8.30 4.27
N ASP A 140 25.59 -7.84 3.04
CA ASP A 140 26.87 -8.05 2.35
C ASP A 140 28.04 -7.30 3.04
N GLU A 141 27.83 -6.08 3.53
CA GLU A 141 28.87 -5.35 4.30
C GLU A 141 29.21 -6.02 5.64
N ASP A 142 28.24 -6.65 6.31
CA ASP A 142 28.46 -7.39 7.56
C ASP A 142 29.11 -8.76 7.34
N GLU A 143 28.91 -9.38 6.16
CA GLU A 143 29.61 -10.62 5.77
C GLU A 143 31.09 -10.34 5.41
N ASP A 144 31.39 -9.25 4.69
CA ASP A 144 32.77 -8.87 4.33
C ASP A 144 33.58 -8.38 5.56
N ARG A 145 32.93 -7.75 6.55
CA ARG A 145 33.58 -7.36 7.83
C ARG A 145 33.91 -8.54 8.74
N GLN A 146 33.31 -9.71 8.53
CA GLN A 146 33.63 -10.93 9.28
C GLN A 146 34.82 -11.73 8.70
N GLU A 147 35.28 -11.42 7.48
CA GLU A 147 36.53 -11.97 6.92
C GLU A 147 37.74 -11.02 7.07
N ALA A 148 38.00 -10.55 8.30
CA ALA A 148 39.28 -9.92 8.60
C ALA A 148 40.46 -10.92 8.52
N PRO A 149 41.61 -10.53 7.92
CA PRO A 149 42.53 -11.46 7.27
C PRO A 149 43.47 -12.16 8.25
N LYS A 150 43.51 -13.50 8.20
CA LYS A 150 44.57 -14.28 8.85
C LYS A 150 45.90 -14.07 8.11
N ARG A 151 46.70 -13.17 8.68
CA ARG A 151 48.16 -13.02 8.48
C ARG A 151 48.84 -14.37 8.23
N ARG A 152 49.47 -14.55 7.06
CA ARG A 152 50.66 -15.40 6.93
C ARG A 152 51.70 -14.73 6.05
N THR A 153 52.80 -14.41 6.70
CA THR A 153 54.04 -13.90 6.12
C THR A 153 54.74 -14.95 5.24
N SER A 154 55.24 -14.48 4.11
CA SER A 154 56.44 -14.91 3.36
C SER A 154 56.62 -16.39 2.96
N ARG A 155 56.65 -16.66 1.64
CA ARG A 155 57.91 -16.83 0.83
C ARG A 155 57.69 -17.62 -0.48
N ALA A 156 58.06 -16.97 -1.58
CA ALA A 156 58.67 -17.49 -2.82
C ALA A 156 57.90 -18.42 -3.81
N ALA A 157 57.69 -17.83 -5.00
CA ALA A 157 58.11 -18.28 -6.34
C ALA A 157 57.03 -18.83 -7.32
N PRO A 158 57.09 -18.44 -8.62
CA PRO A 158 56.02 -18.62 -9.60
C PRO A 158 56.31 -19.70 -10.67
N ARG A 159 55.27 -20.36 -11.21
CA ARG A 159 55.16 -21.10 -12.50
C ARG A 159 54.01 -22.12 -12.39
N ALA A 160 53.24 -22.52 -13.40
CA ALA A 160 52.93 -22.10 -14.76
C ALA A 160 51.92 -23.14 -15.32
N LYS A 161 50.89 -22.66 -16.03
CA LYS A 161 50.12 -23.30 -17.14
C LYS A 161 49.21 -24.52 -16.87
N ARG A 162 47.91 -24.35 -17.21
CA ARG A 162 47.05 -25.12 -18.18
C ARG A 162 45.58 -24.74 -17.91
N ALA A 163 44.87 -23.92 -18.70
CA ALA A 163 44.35 -24.04 -20.07
C ALA A 163 43.11 -24.96 -20.24
N ARG A 164 41.98 -24.32 -20.59
CA ARG A 164 40.67 -24.77 -21.14
C ARG A 164 39.64 -25.25 -20.09
N THR A 165 38.38 -24.80 -20.10
CA THR A 165 37.48 -24.52 -21.25
C THR A 165 36.37 -23.52 -20.86
N ASP A 166 35.82 -22.90 -21.89
CA ASP A 166 34.89 -21.77 -22.02
C ASP A 166 33.42 -22.26 -22.04
N GLU A 167 32.54 -21.70 -21.21
CA GLU A 167 31.15 -21.32 -21.53
C GLU A 167 30.61 -20.39 -20.41
N PRO A 168 29.73 -19.41 -20.74
CA PRO A 168 29.68 -18.11 -20.08
C PRO A 168 28.68 -18.08 -18.92
N ALA A 169 29.11 -17.59 -17.76
CA ALA A 169 28.19 -17.01 -16.79
C ALA A 169 28.07 -15.52 -17.14
N GLU A 170 26.85 -15.10 -17.49
CA GLU A 170 26.46 -13.70 -17.50
C GLU A 170 26.62 -13.14 -16.09
N GLU A 171 27.55 -12.21 -15.93
CA GLU A 171 27.45 -10.97 -15.13
C GLU A 171 28.75 -10.17 -15.30
N PRO A 172 28.66 -8.84 -15.46
CA PRO A 172 28.40 -7.97 -14.30
C PRO A 172 27.48 -6.78 -14.64
N GLU A 173 26.21 -6.83 -14.22
CA GLU A 173 25.39 -5.61 -14.04
C GLU A 173 25.37 -5.15 -12.59
N ALA A 174 25.37 -6.06 -11.60
CA ALA A 174 25.30 -5.73 -10.17
C ALA A 174 26.43 -4.82 -9.65
N ALA A 175 27.66 -4.97 -10.16
CA ALA A 175 28.80 -4.14 -9.76
C ALA A 175 28.78 -2.71 -10.36
N ALA A 176 27.97 -2.47 -11.40
CA ALA A 176 27.79 -1.14 -11.98
C ALA A 176 26.70 -0.35 -11.25
N THR A 177 25.69 -1.04 -10.72
CA THR A 177 24.58 -0.44 -9.95
C THR A 177 25.05 0.07 -8.59
N THR A 178 25.86 -0.71 -7.87
CA THR A 178 26.43 -0.34 -6.56
C THR A 178 27.35 0.88 -6.61
N ALA A 179 28.10 1.06 -7.71
CA ALA A 179 28.89 2.28 -7.92
C ALA A 179 28.00 3.50 -8.24
N ALA A 180 26.91 3.30 -9.00
CA ALA A 180 25.99 4.37 -9.38
C ALA A 180 25.12 4.87 -8.22
N VAL A 181 24.72 3.99 -7.28
CA VAL A 181 24.00 4.37 -6.05
C VAL A 181 24.92 5.13 -5.09
N ARG A 182 26.17 4.68 -4.94
CA ARG A 182 27.19 5.36 -4.12
C ARG A 182 27.60 6.72 -4.68
N GLU A 183 27.63 6.87 -6.01
CA GLU A 183 27.86 8.15 -6.70
C GLU A 183 26.66 9.10 -6.56
N GLN A 184 25.42 8.60 -6.60
CA GLN A 184 24.21 9.41 -6.32
C GLN A 184 24.12 9.84 -4.84
N GLU A 185 24.52 9.00 -3.90
CA GLU A 185 24.64 9.35 -2.47
C GLU A 185 25.70 10.44 -2.19
N GLU A 186 26.79 10.48 -2.97
CA GLU A 186 27.81 11.52 -2.86
C GLU A 186 27.38 12.85 -3.49
N GLU A 187 26.41 12.86 -4.41
CA GLU A 187 25.91 14.06 -5.10
C GLU A 187 24.71 14.73 -4.38
N LEU A 188 24.03 14.01 -3.48
CA LEU A 188 22.93 14.54 -2.68
C LEU A 188 23.43 15.45 -1.55
N ASP A 189 22.75 16.59 -1.37
CA ASP A 189 23.04 17.53 -0.28
C ASP A 189 23.00 16.80 1.08
N PRO A 190 23.97 17.03 1.99
CA PRO A 190 24.05 16.38 3.29
C PRO A 190 22.80 16.58 4.17
N ALA A 191 21.98 17.60 3.90
CA ALA A 191 20.70 17.78 4.53
C ALA A 191 19.62 16.83 3.98
N THR A 192 19.59 16.57 2.67
CA THR A 192 18.64 15.63 2.05
C THR A 192 18.89 14.21 2.54
N ARG A 193 20.17 13.81 2.71
CA ARG A 193 20.55 12.50 3.28
C ARG A 193 19.99 12.30 4.69
N LYS A 194 20.10 13.31 5.56
CA LYS A 194 19.54 13.26 6.92
C LYS A 194 18.03 13.08 6.93
N VAL A 195 17.33 13.75 6.01
CA VAL A 195 15.88 13.62 5.90
C VAL A 195 15.49 12.22 5.41
N ARG A 196 16.27 11.63 4.49
CA ARG A 196 16.10 10.23 4.06
C ARG A 196 16.35 9.24 5.21
N GLU A 197 17.40 9.43 6.00
CA GLU A 197 17.64 8.61 7.20
C GLU A 197 16.48 8.67 8.21
N TRP A 198 15.90 9.86 8.43
CA TRP A 198 14.74 10.00 9.31
C TRP A 198 13.50 9.32 8.74
N ARG A 199 13.27 9.45 7.43
CA ARG A 199 12.21 8.73 6.71
C ARG A 199 12.33 7.24 6.96
N HIS A 200 13.49 6.63 6.73
CA HIS A 200 13.69 5.18 6.88
C HIS A 200 13.48 4.72 8.33
N LYS A 201 14.06 5.45 9.30
CA LYS A 201 13.88 5.14 10.73
C LYS A 201 12.41 5.13 11.14
N LEU A 202 11.65 6.13 10.71
CA LEU A 202 10.24 6.26 11.05
C LEU A 202 9.38 5.24 10.29
N GLN A 203 9.69 4.97 9.03
CA GLN A 203 9.01 3.95 8.23
C GLN A 203 9.20 2.57 8.86
N ARG A 204 10.44 2.15 9.12
CA ARG A 204 10.73 0.85 9.74
C ARG A 204 10.12 0.70 11.14
N ALA A 205 10.07 1.78 11.92
CA ALA A 205 9.53 1.72 13.28
C ALA A 205 7.99 1.63 13.35
N PHE A 206 7.28 2.32 12.45
CA PHE A 206 5.82 2.45 12.51
C PHE A 206 5.06 1.71 11.42
N LEU A 207 5.71 1.41 10.29
CA LEU A 207 5.10 0.92 9.06
C LEU A 207 5.77 -0.36 8.53
N SER A 208 6.46 -1.11 9.40
CA SER A 208 7.09 -2.38 9.00
C SER A 208 6.07 -3.36 8.39
N LYS A 209 6.53 -4.19 7.44
CA LYS A 209 5.72 -5.23 6.77
C LYS A 209 5.04 -6.20 7.73
N ALA A 210 5.62 -6.39 8.93
CA ALA A 210 5.05 -7.21 9.99
C ALA A 210 3.89 -6.53 10.76
N GLY A 211 3.74 -5.21 10.63
CA GLY A 211 2.74 -4.41 11.35
C GLY A 211 2.95 -4.35 12.86
N VAL A 212 4.12 -4.77 13.35
CA VAL A 212 4.45 -4.79 14.78
C VAL A 212 5.22 -3.53 15.12
N ILE A 213 4.60 -2.66 15.92
CA ILE A 213 5.24 -1.46 16.46
C ILE A 213 5.81 -1.80 17.85
N VAL A 214 7.13 -1.70 18.00
CA VAL A 214 7.83 -2.13 19.22
C VAL A 214 7.77 -1.04 20.30
N ALA A 215 7.04 -1.30 21.38
CA ALA A 215 6.83 -0.33 22.46
C ALA A 215 8.13 0.12 23.18
N GLU A 216 9.17 -0.72 23.18
CA GLU A 216 10.48 -0.43 23.79
C GLU A 216 11.26 0.63 23.00
N ASP A 217 11.03 0.74 21.69
CA ASP A 217 11.74 1.67 20.81
C ASP A 217 11.08 3.05 20.73
N MET A 218 9.94 3.26 21.40
CA MET A 218 9.18 4.51 21.33
C MET A 218 9.99 5.73 21.80
N ASP A 219 10.86 5.59 22.80
CA ASP A 219 11.75 6.67 23.24
C ASP A 219 12.76 7.08 22.15
N ALA A 220 13.24 6.13 21.36
CA ALA A 220 14.13 6.39 20.22
C ALA A 220 13.36 7.07 19.06
N GLN A 221 12.11 6.65 18.83
CA GLN A 221 11.24 7.28 17.82
C GLN A 221 10.85 8.71 18.21
N ASP A 222 10.59 8.96 19.49
CA ASP A 222 10.34 10.31 20.01
C ASP A 222 11.55 11.23 19.77
N ALA A 223 12.77 10.73 20.01
CA ALA A 223 13.98 11.49 19.70
C ALA A 223 14.09 11.81 18.21
N THR A 224 13.72 10.87 17.33
CA THR A 224 13.73 11.07 15.88
C THR A 224 12.68 12.11 15.47
N PHE A 225 11.44 12.01 15.95
CA PHE A 225 10.43 13.04 15.73
C PHE A 225 10.89 14.43 16.21
N LYS A 226 11.53 14.53 17.38
CA LYS A 226 12.08 15.80 17.88
C LYS A 226 13.12 16.39 16.94
N THR A 227 13.99 15.55 16.35
CA THR A 227 14.98 16.03 15.37
C THR A 227 14.32 16.52 14.08
N VAL A 228 13.29 15.82 13.60
CA VAL A 228 12.52 16.21 12.41
C VAL A 228 11.74 17.52 12.66
N GLU A 229 11.12 17.68 13.83
CA GLU A 229 10.39 18.90 14.21
C GLU A 229 11.28 20.12 14.37
N ALA A 230 12.48 19.92 14.93
CA ALA A 230 13.48 20.97 15.07
C ALA A 230 14.06 21.41 13.72
N TYR A 231 13.96 20.57 12.68
CA TYR A 231 14.44 20.87 11.35
C TYR A 231 13.44 21.79 10.61
N GLN A 232 13.70 23.09 10.68
CA GLN A 232 12.79 24.13 10.16
C GLN A 232 13.04 24.52 8.70
N ASP A 233 14.24 24.26 8.19
CA ASP A 233 14.69 24.65 6.85
C ASP A 233 14.41 23.57 5.79
N MET A 234 13.33 22.81 6.00
CA MET A 234 12.89 21.78 5.06
C MET A 234 12.50 22.42 3.72
N THR A 235 13.14 21.97 2.64
CA THR A 235 12.84 22.46 1.28
C THR A 235 11.77 21.59 0.60
N VAL A 236 11.08 22.16 -0.39
CA VAL A 236 10.11 21.40 -1.20
C VAL A 236 10.80 20.29 -1.96
N ASP A 237 12.01 20.52 -2.47
CA ASP A 237 12.79 19.51 -3.19
C ASP A 237 13.22 18.38 -2.26
N GLN A 238 13.61 18.67 -1.01
CA GLN A 238 13.90 17.65 0.00
C GLN A 238 12.67 16.82 0.35
N LEU A 239 11.51 17.46 0.52
CA LEU A 239 10.25 16.75 0.80
C LEU A 239 9.80 15.85 -0.34
N LYS A 240 9.99 16.31 -1.59
CA LYS A 240 9.69 15.54 -2.79
C LYS A 240 10.68 14.39 -2.98
N ALA A 241 11.98 14.65 -2.84
CA ALA A 241 13.02 13.65 -3.03
C ALA A 241 12.99 12.56 -1.96
N THR A 242 12.74 12.91 -0.70
CA THR A 242 12.76 11.95 0.41
C THR A 242 11.39 11.38 0.72
N LYS A 243 10.29 11.93 0.20
CA LYS A 243 8.92 11.45 0.48
C LYS A 243 8.57 11.33 1.99
N ILE A 244 9.31 11.95 2.92
CA ILE A 244 9.09 11.82 4.37
C ILE A 244 7.69 12.28 4.82
N GLY A 245 7.07 13.17 4.05
CA GLY A 245 5.67 13.58 4.27
C GLY A 245 4.66 12.43 4.16
N LYS A 246 4.92 11.44 3.29
CA LYS A 246 4.05 10.26 3.13
C LYS A 246 4.12 9.35 4.35
N VAL A 247 5.33 9.12 4.87
CA VAL A 247 5.55 8.38 6.12
C VAL A 247 4.78 9.03 7.27
N MET A 248 4.84 10.37 7.41
CA MET A 248 4.07 11.09 8.43
C MET A 248 2.55 10.93 8.23
N LYS A 249 2.06 10.91 6.98
CA LYS A 249 0.64 10.66 6.68
C LYS A 249 0.18 9.28 7.13
N ARG A 250 0.96 8.25 6.79
CA ARG A 250 0.70 6.86 7.18
C ARG A 250 0.70 6.72 8.70
N ILE A 251 1.69 7.29 9.39
CA ILE A 251 1.75 7.29 10.87
C ILE A 251 0.51 7.94 11.47
N TYR A 252 0.07 9.09 10.93
CA TYR A 252 -1.16 9.76 11.40
C TYR A 252 -2.43 8.91 11.24
N GLN A 253 -2.47 8.03 10.23
CA GLN A 253 -3.62 7.16 9.92
C GLN A 253 -3.61 5.84 10.70
N LEU A 254 -2.54 5.52 11.44
CA LEU A 254 -2.47 4.27 12.20
C LEU A 254 -3.60 4.19 13.25
N PRO A 255 -4.31 3.05 13.31
CA PRO A 255 -5.44 2.88 14.23
C PRO A 255 -5.00 2.81 15.69
N ASP A 256 -3.81 2.27 15.96
CA ASP A 256 -3.23 2.09 17.29
C ASP A 256 -1.70 2.25 17.22
N ILE A 257 -1.13 3.05 18.12
CA ILE A 257 0.31 3.21 18.30
C ILE A 257 0.62 3.03 19.79
N PRO A 258 1.52 2.11 20.17
CA PRO A 258 1.93 1.95 21.56
C PRO A 258 2.45 3.26 22.16
N ARG A 259 1.97 3.61 23.36
CA ARG A 259 2.38 4.83 24.10
C ARG A 259 2.11 6.16 23.36
N ASP A 260 1.19 6.19 22.40
CA ASP A 260 0.80 7.42 21.70
C ASP A 260 0.21 8.47 22.65
N ASP A 261 -0.44 8.06 23.74
CA ASP A 261 -0.93 8.96 24.79
C ASP A 261 0.20 9.77 25.48
N GLU A 262 1.44 9.26 25.47
CA GLU A 262 2.61 9.88 26.11
C GLU A 262 3.40 10.75 25.11
N PHE A 263 3.59 10.26 23.88
CA PHE A 263 4.47 10.88 22.89
C PHE A 263 3.75 11.62 21.76
N HIS A 264 2.44 11.40 21.62
CA HIS A 264 1.57 12.05 20.64
C HIS A 264 2.09 11.94 19.20
N PHE A 265 2.58 10.76 18.80
CA PHE A 265 3.16 10.52 17.48
C PHE A 265 2.19 10.86 16.36
N ARG A 266 0.92 10.46 16.51
CA ARG A 266 -0.11 10.78 15.52
C ARG A 266 -0.28 12.29 15.36
N ASP A 267 -0.51 13.01 16.46
CA ASP A 267 -0.76 14.46 16.42
C ASP A 267 0.45 15.21 15.84
N ARG A 268 1.66 14.82 16.24
CA ARG A 268 2.93 15.39 15.76
C ARG A 268 3.13 15.14 14.27
N ALA A 269 2.88 13.92 13.80
CA ALA A 269 2.91 13.59 12.38
C ALA A 269 1.90 14.43 11.58
N GLY A 270 0.70 14.64 12.15
CA GLY A 270 -0.33 15.52 11.58
C GLY A 270 0.09 16.99 11.51
N GLU A 271 0.80 17.51 12.51
CA GLU A 271 1.34 18.88 12.50
C GLU A 271 2.46 19.06 11.47
N LEU A 272 3.40 18.11 11.40
CA LEU A 272 4.46 18.10 10.39
C LEU A 272 3.89 18.06 8.97
N MET A 273 2.89 17.21 8.73
CA MET A 273 2.17 17.18 7.46
C MET A 273 1.57 18.54 7.11
N LYS A 274 0.82 19.18 8.03
CA LYS A 274 0.21 20.49 7.76
C LYS A 274 1.26 21.53 7.40
N ARG A 275 2.39 21.53 8.11
CA ARG A 275 3.52 22.44 7.87
C ARG A 275 4.11 22.24 6.48
N TRP A 276 4.38 20.99 6.10
CA TRP A 276 4.99 20.66 4.82
C TRP A 276 4.02 20.79 3.64
N SER A 277 2.75 20.45 3.80
CA SER A 277 1.71 20.70 2.79
C SER A 277 1.54 22.20 2.53
N ALA A 278 1.62 23.05 3.55
CA ALA A 278 1.62 24.50 3.37
C ALA A 278 2.87 24.98 2.61
N LEU A 279 4.03 24.39 2.86
CA LEU A 279 5.28 24.68 2.14
C LEU A 279 5.17 24.32 0.65
N ILE A 280 4.68 23.11 0.34
CA ILE A 280 4.45 22.63 -1.03
C ILE A 280 3.41 23.50 -1.74
N GLY A 281 2.29 23.80 -1.07
CA GLY A 281 1.23 24.66 -1.60
C GLY A 281 1.67 26.11 -1.82
N SER A 282 2.61 26.62 -1.02
CA SER A 282 3.19 27.97 -1.20
C SER A 282 4.22 28.05 -2.33
N HIS A 283 4.77 26.92 -2.75
CA HIS A 283 5.75 26.80 -3.84
C HIS A 283 5.13 26.30 -5.15
N ALA A 284 3.81 26.07 -5.18
CA ALA A 284 3.11 25.87 -6.44
C ALA A 284 3.31 27.14 -7.29
N PRO A 285 3.82 27.02 -8.53
CA PRO A 285 4.01 28.18 -9.38
C PRO A 285 2.64 28.82 -9.58
N SER A 286 2.50 30.09 -9.17
CA SER A 286 1.49 30.95 -9.73
C SER A 286 1.76 30.95 -11.23
N GLU A 287 0.95 30.21 -12.00
CA GLU A 287 0.91 30.37 -13.44
C GLU A 287 0.66 31.86 -13.70
N ASP A 288 1.71 32.54 -14.14
CA ASP A 288 1.66 33.86 -14.75
C ASP A 288 0.71 33.78 -15.94
N ASN A 289 -0.57 34.05 -15.68
CA ASN A 289 -1.53 34.35 -16.71
C ASN A 289 -1.32 35.82 -17.13
N ASP A 290 -0.25 36.06 -17.88
CA ASP A 290 0.03 37.34 -18.53
C ASP A 290 0.45 37.08 -19.99
N ALA A 291 -0.55 37.07 -20.89
CA ALA A 291 -0.58 37.65 -22.24
C ALA A 291 -1.59 36.94 -23.17
#